data_AF-A0A6G7YS94-F1
#
_entry.id   AF-A0A6G7YS94-F1
#
_cell.length_a   1.000
_cell.length_b   1.000
_cell.length_c   1.000
_cell.angle_alpha   90.00
_cell.angle_beta   90.00
_cell.angle_gamma   90.00
#
_symmetry.space_group_name_H-M   'P 1'
#
loop_
_entity.id
_entity.type
_entity.pdbx_description
1 polymer ?
#
loop_
_entity_poly.entity_id
_entity_poly.type
_entity_poly.pdbx_seq_one_letter_code
_entity_poly.pdbx_strand_id
1 'polypeptide(L)'
;MTGARYSDELERALARPDADKMIQQLDAYAEYFASGQGDWPDEFADDFGEIITCHFDDPEKAFAYVIIGASRTDEPVFLGQLGCGPLEDVLEDPSPELLERIVAEARKSARFRWLLSHPFKVAIAERAWAAIEQFRITGPHEEPSEETLPPK
;
A
#
# COMPACT_ATOMS: atom_id res chain seq x y z
N MET A 1 -27.51 -9.40 14.60
CA MET A 1 -26.42 -9.98 13.80
C MET A 1 -26.24 -9.10 12.58
N THR A 2 -25.43 -8.05 12.71
CA THR A 2 -25.06 -7.16 11.62
C THR A 2 -23.99 -7.87 10.80
N GLY A 3 -24.37 -8.36 9.61
CA GLY A 3 -23.40 -8.83 8.63
C GLY A 3 -22.44 -7.69 8.34
N ALA A 4 -21.16 -7.88 8.64
CA ALA A 4 -20.13 -6.90 8.31
C ALA A 4 -20.19 -6.71 6.79
N ARG A 5 -20.69 -5.55 6.34
CA ARG A 5 -20.42 -5.06 4.99
C ARG A 5 -18.90 -4.94 4.94
N TYR A 6 -18.23 -5.88 4.28
CA TYR A 6 -16.88 -5.64 3.83
C TYR A 6 -16.98 -4.40 2.93
N SER A 7 -16.62 -3.25 3.48
CA SER A 7 -16.46 -2.03 2.69
C SER A 7 -15.45 -2.37 1.62
N ASP A 8 -15.78 -2.07 0.36
CA ASP A 8 -14.78 -2.11 -0.67
C ASP A 8 -13.80 -0.96 -0.35
N GLU A 9 -12.57 -1.31 0.03
CA GLU A 9 -11.57 -0.33 0.45
C GLU A 9 -11.14 0.53 -0.75
N LEU A 10 -11.20 -0.02 -1.97
CA LEU A 10 -10.98 0.75 -3.18
C LEU A 10 -12.11 1.76 -3.38
N GLU A 11 -13.38 1.39 -3.18
CA GLU A 11 -14.49 2.35 -3.21
C GLU A 11 -14.28 3.50 -2.21
N ARG A 12 -13.81 3.18 -0.99
CA ARG A 12 -13.49 4.19 0.03
C ARG A 12 -12.34 5.10 -0.41
N ALA A 13 -11.26 4.52 -0.93
CA ALA A 13 -10.11 5.28 -1.40
C ALA A 13 -10.49 6.22 -2.56
N LEU A 14 -11.31 5.74 -3.50
CA LEU A 14 -11.81 6.51 -4.64
C LEU A 14 -12.87 7.57 -4.25
N ALA A 15 -13.54 7.41 -3.11
CA ALA A 15 -14.48 8.40 -2.60
C ALA A 15 -13.82 9.60 -1.91
N ARG A 16 -12.48 9.59 -1.74
CA ARG A 16 -11.76 10.73 -1.15
C ARG A 16 -11.84 11.97 -2.05
N PRO A 17 -11.95 13.19 -1.49
CA PRO A 17 -11.98 14.41 -2.28
C PRO A 17 -10.72 14.65 -3.14
N ASP A 18 -9.59 14.06 -2.74
CA ASP A 18 -8.30 14.17 -3.41
C ASP A 18 -7.95 12.94 -4.28
N ALA A 19 -8.88 11.98 -4.47
CA ALA A 19 -8.62 10.74 -5.18
C ALA A 19 -8.11 10.95 -6.62
N ASP A 20 -8.65 11.92 -7.35
CA ASP A 20 -8.18 12.23 -8.72
C ASP A 20 -6.71 12.67 -8.75
N LYS A 21 -6.29 13.48 -7.78
CA LYS A 21 -4.87 13.88 -7.64
C LYS A 21 -4.02 12.66 -7.29
N MET A 22 -4.47 11.86 -6.33
CA MET A 22 -3.75 10.66 -5.91
C MET A 22 -3.53 9.69 -7.08
N ILE A 23 -4.54 9.51 -7.93
CA ILE A 23 -4.45 8.69 -9.13
C ILE A 23 -3.38 9.23 -10.09
N GLN A 24 -3.37 10.54 -10.35
CA GLN A 24 -2.38 11.16 -11.23
C GLN A 24 -0.95 10.97 -10.71
N GLN A 25 -0.75 11.13 -9.40
CA GLN A 25 0.55 10.95 -8.77
C GLN A 25 1.02 9.48 -8.85
N LEU A 26 0.12 8.52 -8.59
CA LEU A 26 0.43 7.09 -8.70
C LEU A 26 0.73 6.67 -10.15
N ASP A 27 -0.01 7.20 -11.12
CA ASP A 27 0.22 6.90 -12.53
C ASP A 27 1.59 7.43 -12.98
N ALA A 28 1.94 8.67 -12.62
CA ALA A 28 3.25 9.24 -12.91
C ALA A 28 4.38 8.45 -12.22
N TYR A 29 4.16 8.02 -10.97
CA TYR A 29 5.16 7.30 -10.20
C TYR A 29 5.37 5.88 -10.75
N ALA A 30 4.30 5.18 -11.12
CA ALA A 30 4.38 3.88 -11.77
C ALA A 30 5.04 3.97 -13.17
N GLU A 31 4.75 5.02 -13.94
CA GLU A 31 5.41 5.26 -15.25
C GLU A 31 6.92 5.50 -15.09
N TYR A 32 7.32 6.27 -14.06
CA TYR A 32 8.72 6.46 -13.72
C TYR A 32 9.45 5.13 -13.51
N PHE A 33 8.92 4.24 -12.65
CA PHE A 33 9.52 2.92 -12.42
C PHE A 33 9.51 2.03 -13.68
N ALA A 34 8.42 2.04 -14.45
CA ALA A 34 8.32 1.26 -15.68
C ALA A 34 9.32 1.71 -16.76
N SER A 35 9.69 3.00 -16.79
CA SER A 35 10.64 3.55 -17.76
C SER A 35 12.10 3.19 -17.46
N GLY A 36 12.39 2.63 -16.27
CA GLY A 36 13.73 2.17 -15.87
C GLY A 36 14.76 3.29 -15.71
N GLN A 37 14.34 4.51 -15.35
CA GLN A 37 15.18 5.70 -15.40
C GLN A 37 15.72 6.12 -14.02
N GLY A 38 17.05 6.27 -13.97
CA GLY A 38 17.77 7.49 -13.53
C GLY A 38 17.46 8.13 -12.16
N ASP A 39 17.81 9.42 -12.08
CA ASP A 39 17.56 10.26 -10.91
C ASP A 39 16.09 10.65 -10.81
N TRP A 40 15.64 10.96 -9.60
CA TRP A 40 14.28 11.41 -9.30
C TRP A 40 13.95 12.69 -10.09
N PRO A 41 12.85 12.72 -10.86
CA PRO A 41 12.50 13.87 -11.68
C PRO A 41 12.08 15.05 -10.82
N ASP A 42 12.80 16.18 -10.95
CA ASP A 42 12.52 17.42 -10.20
C ASP A 42 11.05 17.88 -10.35
N GLU A 43 10.44 17.66 -11.52
CA GLU A 43 9.05 18.07 -11.80
C GLU A 43 7.99 17.29 -11.00
N PHE A 44 8.32 16.07 -10.53
CA PHE A 44 7.43 15.25 -9.70
C PHE A 44 7.92 15.11 -8.26
N ALA A 45 8.93 15.89 -7.86
CA ALA A 45 9.56 15.77 -6.55
C ALA A 45 8.54 15.90 -5.39
N ASP A 46 7.69 16.91 -5.45
CA ASP A 46 6.65 17.16 -4.45
C ASP A 46 5.57 16.08 -4.47
N ASP A 47 5.15 15.63 -5.65
CA ASP A 47 4.10 14.64 -5.83
C ASP A 47 4.51 13.26 -5.30
N PHE A 48 5.71 12.81 -5.63
CA PHE A 48 6.22 11.56 -5.12
C PHE A 48 6.60 11.67 -3.64
N GLY A 49 7.06 12.86 -3.21
CA GLY A 49 7.27 13.18 -1.80
C GLY A 49 5.98 13.05 -0.98
N GLU A 50 4.84 13.49 -1.51
CA GLU A 50 3.53 13.34 -0.86
C GLU A 50 3.13 11.87 -0.70
N ILE A 51 3.34 11.04 -1.71
CA ILE A 51 3.09 9.59 -1.62
C ILE A 51 3.85 8.97 -0.45
N ILE A 52 5.13 9.33 -0.29
CA ILE A 52 6.02 8.76 0.73
C ILE A 52 5.73 9.31 2.13
N THR A 53 5.44 10.61 2.24
CA THR A 53 5.44 11.31 3.54
C THR A 53 4.07 11.59 4.11
N CYS A 54 2.98 11.42 3.36
CA CYS A 54 1.64 11.79 3.83
C CYS A 54 1.18 11.03 5.08
N HIS A 55 1.78 9.89 5.42
CA HIS A 55 1.42 9.12 6.61
C HIS A 55 1.58 9.92 7.92
N PHE A 56 2.52 10.87 7.97
CA PHE A 56 2.75 11.71 9.16
C PHE A 56 1.52 12.57 9.51
N ASP A 57 0.75 12.96 8.49
CA ASP A 57 -0.41 13.86 8.63
C ASP A 57 -1.74 13.13 8.44
N ASP A 58 -1.80 12.15 7.54
CA ASP A 58 -3.01 11.43 7.13
C ASP A 58 -2.69 9.94 6.81
N PRO A 59 -2.65 9.06 7.83
CA PRO A 59 -2.49 7.62 7.63
C PRO A 59 -3.58 6.99 6.74
N GLU A 60 -4.78 7.57 6.70
CA GLU A 60 -5.87 7.12 5.83
C GLU A 60 -5.57 7.42 4.36
N LYS A 61 -4.87 8.51 4.08
CA LYS A 61 -4.39 8.83 2.72
C LYS A 61 -3.26 7.91 2.28
N ALA A 62 -2.29 7.65 3.17
CA ALA A 62 -1.22 6.71 2.90
C ALA A 62 -1.79 5.32 2.55
N PHE A 63 -2.76 4.84 3.34
CA PHE A 63 -3.43 3.58 3.04
C PHE A 63 -4.22 3.63 1.72
N ALA A 64 -4.89 4.74 1.42
CA ALA A 64 -5.58 4.92 0.13
C ALA A 64 -4.63 4.91 -1.07
N TYR A 65 -3.40 5.46 -0.97
CA TYR A 65 -2.39 5.31 -2.03
C TYR A 65 -2.03 3.85 -2.29
N VAL A 66 -1.83 3.06 -1.22
CA VAL A 66 -1.54 1.63 -1.33
C VAL A 66 -2.66 0.90 -2.07
N ILE A 67 -3.91 1.15 -1.69
CA ILE A 67 -5.07 0.47 -2.25
C ILE A 67 -5.31 0.87 -3.71
N ILE A 68 -5.24 2.17 -4.02
CA ILE A 68 -5.38 2.66 -5.39
C ILE A 68 -4.24 2.12 -6.25
N GLY A 69 -2.99 2.22 -5.79
CA GLY A 69 -1.81 1.72 -6.51
C GLY A 69 -1.92 0.23 -6.82
N ALA A 70 -2.29 -0.58 -5.82
CA ALA A 70 -2.56 -2.00 -5.98
C ALA A 70 -3.63 -2.30 -7.05
N SER A 71 -4.65 -1.46 -7.21
CA SER A 71 -5.69 -1.68 -8.22
C SER A 71 -5.31 -1.22 -9.63
N ARG A 72 -4.22 -0.44 -9.79
CA ARG A 72 -3.96 0.32 -11.02
C ARG A 72 -2.76 -0.12 -11.83
N THR A 73 -1.70 -0.62 -11.18
CA THR A 73 -0.47 -1.03 -11.89
C THR A 73 -0.11 -2.51 -11.66
N ASP A 74 0.58 -3.11 -12.63
CA ASP A 74 1.17 -4.45 -12.56
C ASP A 74 2.71 -4.36 -12.47
N GLU A 75 3.24 -3.15 -12.24
CA GLU A 75 4.67 -2.90 -12.13
C GLU A 75 5.15 -3.32 -10.73
N PRO A 76 5.91 -4.43 -10.62
CA PRO A 76 6.21 -5.04 -9.32
C PRO A 76 7.15 -4.21 -8.46
N VAL A 77 8.08 -3.44 -9.06
CA VAL A 77 9.05 -2.64 -8.29
C VAL A 77 8.34 -1.52 -7.53
N PHE A 78 7.45 -0.80 -8.20
CA PHE A 78 6.59 0.22 -7.64
C PHE A 78 5.66 -0.35 -6.57
N LEU A 79 5.02 -1.49 -6.82
CA LEU A 79 4.16 -2.13 -5.82
C LEU A 79 4.98 -2.55 -4.59
N GLY A 80 6.18 -3.08 -4.79
CA GLY A 80 7.10 -3.37 -3.70
C GLY A 80 7.41 -2.13 -2.87
N GLN A 81 7.65 -0.98 -3.52
CA GLN A 81 7.83 0.30 -2.84
C GLN A 81 6.61 0.80 -2.07
N LEU A 82 5.41 0.64 -2.61
CA LEU A 82 4.19 0.92 -1.85
C LEU A 82 4.08 0.04 -0.59
N GLY A 83 4.59 -1.19 -0.67
CA GLY A 83 4.65 -2.14 0.43
C GLY A 83 5.66 -1.77 1.51
N CYS A 84 6.93 -1.52 1.16
CA CYS A 84 7.98 -1.20 2.14
C CYS A 84 8.11 0.28 2.51
N GLY A 85 7.34 1.18 1.88
CA GLY A 85 7.19 2.58 2.29
C GLY A 85 5.80 2.83 2.89
N PRO A 86 4.84 3.39 2.13
CA PRO A 86 3.53 3.81 2.66
C PRO A 86 2.77 2.76 3.49
N LEU A 87 2.77 1.49 3.09
CA LEU A 87 2.09 0.44 3.87
C LEU A 87 2.85 0.12 5.17
N GLU A 88 4.18 0.10 5.13
CA GLU A 88 5.02 -0.05 6.32
C GLU A 88 4.77 1.08 7.32
N ASP A 89 4.78 2.33 6.85
CA ASP A 89 4.54 3.52 7.67
C ASP A 89 3.15 3.48 8.34
N VAL A 90 2.12 3.08 7.59
CA VAL A 90 0.77 2.89 8.15
C VAL A 90 0.74 1.82 9.24
N LEU A 91 1.58 0.79 9.13
CA LEU A 91 1.67 -0.32 10.09
C LEU A 91 2.58 0.00 11.29
N GLU A 92 3.33 1.10 11.27
CA GLU A 92 4.15 1.56 12.40
C GLU A 92 3.31 1.81 13.65
N ASP A 93 2.20 2.54 13.54
CA ASP A 93 1.28 2.80 14.65
C ASP A 93 -0.19 2.96 14.20
N PRO A 94 -0.83 1.92 13.62
CA PRO A 94 -2.18 2.05 13.08
C PRO A 94 -3.22 2.22 14.19
N SER A 95 -4.24 3.04 13.93
CA SER A 95 -5.46 3.03 14.77
C SER A 95 -6.12 1.64 14.73
N PRO A 96 -6.87 1.26 15.78
CA PRO A 96 -7.60 0.00 15.78
C PRO A 96 -8.50 -0.18 14.55
N GLU A 97 -9.21 0.88 14.15
CA GLU A 97 -10.12 0.88 13.01
C GLU A 97 -9.40 0.71 11.67
N LEU A 98 -8.23 1.32 11.51
CA LEU A 98 -7.41 1.19 10.31
C LEU A 98 -6.82 -0.23 10.22
N LEU A 99 -6.34 -0.77 11.33
CA LEU A 99 -5.81 -2.14 11.39
C LEU A 99 -6.89 -3.19 11.04
N GLU A 100 -8.13 -3.00 11.51
CA GLU A 100 -9.25 -3.87 11.13
C GLU A 100 -9.51 -3.87 9.61
N ARG A 101 -9.41 -2.70 8.97
CA ARG A 101 -9.56 -2.56 7.52
C ARG A 101 -8.43 -3.20 6.74
N ILE A 102 -7.19 -3.04 7.18
CA ILE A 102 -6.01 -3.73 6.61
C ILE A 102 -6.21 -5.25 6.65
N VAL A 103 -6.63 -5.79 7.80
CA VAL A 103 -6.92 -7.22 7.96
C VAL A 103 -8.09 -7.66 7.06
N ALA A 104 -9.13 -6.84 6.93
CA ALA A 104 -10.25 -7.13 6.05
C ALA A 104 -9.82 -7.18 4.57
N GLU A 105 -8.94 -6.28 4.14
CA GLU A 105 -8.36 -6.27 2.79
C GLU A 105 -7.50 -7.52 2.55
N ALA A 106 -6.63 -7.86 3.51
CA ALA A 106 -5.77 -9.05 3.45
C ALA A 106 -6.55 -10.36 3.27
N ARG A 107 -7.75 -10.45 3.87
CA ARG A 107 -8.62 -11.63 3.72
C ARG A 107 -9.14 -11.82 2.30
N LYS A 108 -9.42 -10.74 1.57
CA LYS A 108 -10.07 -10.81 0.25
C LYS A 108 -9.10 -10.66 -0.93
N SER A 109 -8.02 -9.90 -0.79
CA SER A 109 -7.14 -9.55 -1.91
C SER A 109 -5.82 -10.32 -1.87
N ALA A 110 -5.59 -11.19 -2.85
CA ALA A 110 -4.31 -11.89 -3.01
C ALA A 110 -3.16 -10.91 -3.29
N ARG A 111 -3.44 -9.86 -4.06
CA ARG A 111 -2.48 -8.80 -4.35
C ARG A 111 -2.10 -8.00 -3.11
N PHE A 112 -3.07 -7.68 -2.26
CA PHE A 112 -2.77 -7.01 -1.00
C PHE A 112 -1.95 -7.89 -0.05
N ARG A 113 -2.15 -9.22 -0.08
CA ARG A 113 -1.27 -10.16 0.65
C ARG A 113 0.17 -10.19 0.12
N TRP A 114 0.34 -10.03 -1.20
CA TRP A 114 1.65 -9.84 -1.81
C TRP A 114 2.31 -8.56 -1.27
N LEU A 115 1.59 -7.43 -1.25
CA LEU A 115 2.07 -6.17 -0.66
C LEU A 115 2.46 -6.30 0.82
N LEU A 116 1.66 -6.98 1.64
CA LEU A 116 1.94 -7.19 3.07
C LEU A 116 3.22 -7.98 3.35
N SER A 117 3.82 -8.56 2.31
CA SER A 117 5.07 -9.31 2.42
C SER A 117 6.32 -8.42 2.27
N HIS A 118 6.17 -7.15 1.86
CA HIS A 118 7.27 -6.18 1.74
C HIS A 118 7.63 -5.43 3.03
N PRO A 119 6.69 -5.04 3.92
CA PRO A 119 7.06 -4.39 5.18
C PRO A 119 8.05 -5.19 6.01
N PHE A 120 9.05 -4.52 6.58
CA PHE A 120 10.00 -5.05 7.53
C PHE A 120 9.36 -5.17 8.91
N LYS A 121 9.42 -6.36 9.52
CA LYS A 121 8.89 -6.59 10.88
C LYS A 121 9.38 -5.58 11.93
N VAL A 122 10.62 -5.11 11.80
CA VAL A 122 11.24 -4.19 12.77
C VAL A 122 10.70 -2.76 12.68
N ALA A 123 10.07 -2.40 11.56
CA ALA A 123 9.54 -1.06 11.32
C ALA A 123 8.05 -0.94 11.67
N ILE A 124 7.37 -2.05 11.94
CA ILE A 124 5.93 -2.04 12.22
C ILE A 124 5.62 -2.39 13.69
N ALA A 125 4.49 -1.91 14.20
CA ALA A 125 4.05 -2.21 15.56
C ALA A 125 3.84 -3.71 15.77
N GLU A 126 4.19 -4.22 16.97
CA GLU A 126 4.01 -5.64 17.32
C GLU A 126 2.55 -6.10 17.15
N ARG A 127 1.58 -5.25 17.50
CA ARG A 127 0.15 -5.53 17.33
C ARG A 127 -0.25 -5.63 15.85
N ALA A 128 0.37 -4.81 15.00
CA ALA A 128 0.13 -4.83 13.57
C ALA A 128 0.73 -6.11 12.97
N TRP A 129 1.98 -6.45 13.33
CA TRP A 129 2.64 -7.70 12.95
C TRP A 129 1.79 -8.92 13.30
N ALA A 130 1.35 -9.04 14.55
CA ALA A 130 0.53 -10.16 15.02
C ALA A 130 -0.79 -10.31 14.24
N ALA A 131 -1.35 -9.20 13.76
CA ALA A 131 -2.58 -9.21 12.98
C ALA A 131 -2.36 -9.67 11.53
N ILE A 132 -1.23 -9.28 10.92
CA ILE A 132 -0.98 -9.48 9.48
C ILE A 132 -0.13 -10.69 9.13
N GLU A 133 0.67 -11.23 10.07
CA GLU A 133 1.67 -12.29 9.81
C GLU A 133 1.08 -13.50 9.07
N GLN A 134 -0.13 -13.93 9.43
CA GLN A 134 -0.82 -15.07 8.81
C GLN A 134 -1.20 -14.85 7.34
N PHE A 135 -1.23 -13.62 6.85
CA PHE A 135 -1.62 -13.28 5.48
C PHE A 135 -0.43 -13.09 4.55
N ARG A 136 0.79 -12.97 5.11
CA ARG A 136 2.01 -12.87 4.32
C ARG A 136 2.24 -14.15 3.54
N ILE A 137 2.84 -14.01 2.37
CA ILE A 137 3.18 -15.14 1.50
C ILE A 137 4.66 -15.55 1.60
N THR A 138 5.45 -14.79 2.35
CA THR A 138 6.87 -15.01 2.62
C THR A 138 7.17 -14.94 4.12
N GLY A 139 8.42 -15.27 4.50
CA GLY A 139 8.93 -15.06 5.85
C GLY A 139 9.00 -13.58 6.27
N PRO A 140 9.36 -13.30 7.53
CA PRO A 140 9.31 -11.96 8.13
C PRO A 140 10.28 -10.93 7.57
N HIS A 141 11.30 -11.38 6.82
CA HIS A 141 12.34 -10.55 6.22
C HIS A 141 12.58 -10.92 4.75
N GLU A 142 11.62 -11.61 4.14
CA GLU A 142 11.72 -12.10 2.77
C GLU A 142 10.71 -11.34 1.90
N GLU A 143 11.20 -10.73 0.82
CA GLU A 143 10.33 -10.15 -0.20
C GLU A 143 9.83 -11.26 -1.14
N PRO A 144 8.57 -11.18 -1.63
CA PRO A 144 8.07 -12.11 -2.63
C PRO A 144 8.75 -11.87 -3.97
N SER A 145 8.92 -12.93 -4.78
CA SER A 145 9.40 -12.79 -6.16
C SER A 145 8.41 -11.97 -7.00
N GLU A 146 8.94 -11.12 -7.89
CA GLU A 146 8.14 -10.36 -8.86
C GLU A 146 7.26 -11.27 -9.73
N GLU A 147 7.75 -12.48 -10.07
CA GLU A 147 7.01 -13.48 -10.85
C GLU A 147 5.77 -14.01 -10.12
N THR A 148 5.65 -13.75 -8.82
CA THR A 148 4.52 -14.21 -7.99
C THR A 148 3.45 -13.13 -7.78
N LEU A 149 3.64 -11.93 -8.36
CA LEU A 149 2.66 -10.84 -8.29
C LEU A 149 1.31 -11.29 -8.87
N PRO A 150 0.24 -11.32 -8.08
CA PRO A 150 -1.10 -11.61 -8.61
C PRO A 150 -1.55 -10.47 -9.53
N PRO A 151 -2.25 -10.73 -10.65
CA PRO A 151 -2.80 -9.69 -11.53
C PRO A 151 -3.86 -8.82 -10.81
N LYS A 152 -4.23 -7.68 -11.43
CA LYS A 152 -5.19 -6.72 -10.85
C LYS A 152 -6.57 -7.33 -10.65
#